data_AF-A0A956L9N5-F1
#
_entry.id   AF-A0A956L9N5-F1
#
_cell.length_a   1.000
_cell.length_b   1.000
_cell.length_c   1.000
_cell.angle_alpha   90.00
_cell.angle_beta   90.00
_cell.angle_gamma   90.00
#
_symmetry.space_group_name_H-M   'P 1'
#
loop_
_entity.id
_entity.type
_entity.pdbx_description
1 polymer ?
#
loop_
_entity_poly.entity_id
_entity_poly.type
_entity_poly.pdbx_seq_one_letter_code
_entity_poly.pdbx_strand_id
1 'polypeptide(L)'
;SEEARRTTAHRRRRHHDARLREVEAALQRMDDGTYGICEETDEPIPFARLHAEPTTRYTVEALELLEQEHAREQAQGHAPDETDAY
;
A
#
# COMPACT_ATOMS: atom_id res chain seq x y z
N SER A 1 -24.22 -19.78 8.47
CA SER A 1 -23.58 -20.77 9.35
C SER A 1 -22.68 -20.05 10.37
N GLU A 2 -22.34 -20.71 11.47
CA GLU A 2 -21.39 -20.22 12.48
C GLU A 2 -19.98 -20.00 11.87
N GLU A 3 -19.60 -20.85 10.92
CA GLU A 3 -18.39 -20.74 10.12
C GLU A 3 -18.30 -19.43 9.31
N ALA A 4 -19.40 -19.00 8.67
CA ALA A 4 -19.42 -17.73 7.96
C ALA A 4 -19.15 -16.53 8.89
N ARG A 5 -19.66 -16.56 10.12
CA ARG A 5 -19.40 -15.51 11.13
C ARG A 5 -17.93 -15.48 11.55
N ARG A 6 -17.31 -16.66 11.76
CA ARG A 6 -15.89 -16.80 12.10
C ARG A 6 -14.98 -16.26 10.99
N THR A 7 -15.27 -16.59 9.73
CA THR A 7 -14.52 -16.12 8.57
C THR A 7 -14.60 -14.61 8.42
N THR A 8 -15.80 -14.03 8.53
CA THR A 8 -15.98 -12.57 8.47
C THR A 8 -15.25 -11.86 9.61
N ALA A 9 -15.33 -12.38 10.84
CA ALA A 9 -14.61 -11.81 11.99
C ALA A 9 -13.09 -11.82 11.76
N HIS A 10 -12.54 -12.91 11.23
CA HIS A 10 -11.12 -13.00 10.93
C HIS A 10 -10.67 -11.98 9.87
N ARG A 11 -11.43 -11.84 8.77
CA ARG A 11 -11.14 -10.85 7.71
C ARG A 11 -11.17 -9.42 8.23
N ARG A 12 -12.17 -9.08 9.07
CA ARG A 12 -12.28 -7.76 9.69
C ARG A 12 -11.05 -7.44 10.53
N ARG A 13 -10.58 -8.39 11.34
CA ARG A 13 -9.37 -8.22 12.16
C ARG A 13 -8.14 -8.01 11.28
N ARG A 14 -7.93 -8.84 10.26
CA ARG A 14 -6.79 -8.72 9.33
C ARG A 14 -6.73 -7.34 8.66
N HIS A 15 -7.88 -6.83 8.23
CA HIS A 15 -7.97 -5.52 7.60
C HIS A 15 -7.74 -4.38 8.60
N HIS A 16 -8.20 -4.52 9.86
CA HIS A 16 -7.89 -3.57 10.92
C HIS A 16 -6.38 -3.53 11.21
N ASP A 17 -5.74 -4.69 11.34
CA ASP A 17 -4.30 -4.80 11.58
C ASP A 17 -3.48 -4.26 10.40
N ALA A 18 -3.97 -4.40 9.15
CA ALA A 18 -3.35 -3.80 7.98
C ALA A 18 -3.37 -2.26 8.04
N ARG A 19 -4.53 -1.66 8.37
CA ARG A 19 -4.66 -0.21 8.51
C ARG A 19 -3.79 0.36 9.63
N LEU A 20 -3.68 -0.34 10.75
CA LEU A 20 -2.79 0.09 11.84
C LEU A 20 -1.33 0.15 11.36
N ARG A 21 -0.88 -0.86 10.62
CA ARG A 21 0.48 -0.88 10.06
C ARG A 21 0.72 0.24 9.04
N GLU A 22 -0.28 0.59 8.23
CA GLU A 22 -0.19 1.73 7.31
C GLU A 22 0.00 3.05 8.05
N VAL A 23 -0.70 3.23 9.17
CA VAL A 23 -0.55 4.42 10.04
C VAL A 23 0.82 4.43 10.71
N GLU A 24 1.25 3.30 11.28
CA GLU A 24 2.58 3.17 11.90
C GLU A 24 3.71 3.49 10.89
N ALA A 25 3.59 2.98 9.66
CA ALA A 25 4.55 3.29 8.59
C ALA A 25 4.54 4.78 8.21
N ALA A 26 3.38 5.43 8.17
CA ALA A 26 3.28 6.86 7.90
C ALA A 26 3.93 7.71 9.00
N LEU A 27 3.73 7.34 10.28
CA LEU A 27 4.39 7.98 11.42
C LEU A 27 5.91 7.79 11.35
N GLN A 28 6.38 6.59 11.03
CA GLN A 28 7.81 6.35 10.85
C GLN A 28 8.41 7.25 9.76
N ARG A 29 7.73 7.42 8.62
CA ARG A 29 8.17 8.37 7.58
C ARG A 29 8.21 9.83 8.09
N MET A 30 7.34 10.21 9.03
CA MET A 30 7.40 11.55 9.64
C MET A 30 8.65 11.69 10.50
N ASP A 31 8.96 10.68 11.32
CA ASP A 31 10.16 10.64 12.16
C ASP A 31 11.44 10.66 11.31
N ASP A 32 11.42 9.95 10.18
CA ASP A 32 12.54 9.90 9.22
C ASP A 32 12.64 11.16 8.33
N GLY A 33 11.64 12.04 8.38
CA GLY A 33 11.59 13.27 7.55
C GLY A 33 11.25 13.03 6.07
N THR A 34 10.77 11.84 5.71
CA THR A 34 10.40 11.46 4.34
C THR A 34 8.89 11.52 4.09
N TYR A 35 8.08 11.82 5.12
CA TYR A 35 6.64 11.96 4.97
C TYR A 35 6.26 13.04 3.96
N GLY A 36 5.37 12.69 3.03
CA GLY A 36 4.94 13.58 1.97
C GLY A 36 5.88 13.61 0.77
N ILE A 37 6.86 12.71 0.68
CA ILE A 37 7.66 12.47 -0.53
C ILE A 37 7.21 11.17 -1.18
N CYS A 38 7.08 11.17 -2.50
CA CYS A 38 6.68 10.01 -3.30
C CYS A 38 7.80 8.96 -3.29
N GLU A 39 7.50 7.73 -2.86
CA GLU A 39 8.48 6.63 -2.82
C GLU A 39 8.97 6.18 -4.21
N GLU A 40 8.26 6.54 -5.29
CA GLU A 40 8.61 6.16 -6.67
C GLU A 40 9.40 7.25 -7.41
N THR A 41 8.99 8.51 -7.24
CA THR A 41 9.54 9.63 -8.04
C THR A 41 10.42 10.58 -7.25
N ASP A 42 10.51 10.43 -5.92
CA ASP A 42 11.16 11.37 -4.99
C ASP A 42 10.58 12.80 -5.03
N GLU A 43 9.39 12.98 -5.62
CA GLU A 43 8.72 14.28 -5.71
C GLU A 43 7.75 14.52 -4.53
N PRO A 44 7.48 15.78 -4.17
CA PRO A 44 6.51 16.10 -3.12
C PRO A 44 5.08 15.64 -3.46
N ILE A 45 4.43 14.95 -2.52
CA ILE A 45 3.02 14.56 -2.60
C ILE A 45 2.14 15.78 -2.31
N PRO A 46 1.15 16.11 -3.16
CA PRO A 46 0.27 17.24 -2.93
C PRO A 46 -0.45 17.18 -1.57
N PHE A 47 -0.46 18.30 -0.84
CA PHE A 47 -1.12 18.39 0.47
C PHE A 47 -2.60 17.96 0.42
N ALA A 48 -3.33 18.35 -0.63
CA ALA A 48 -4.74 17.96 -0.79
C ALA A 48 -4.91 16.44 -0.79
N ARG A 49 -3.94 15.70 -1.33
CA ARG A 49 -3.93 14.24 -1.29
C ARG A 49 -3.60 13.73 0.10
N LEU A 50 -2.53 14.23 0.74
CA LEU A 50 -2.16 13.83 2.11
C LEU A 50 -3.29 14.13 3.12
N HIS A 51 -4.06 15.18 2.89
CA HIS A 51 -5.21 15.53 3.71
C HIS A 51 -6.38 14.53 3.52
N ALA A 52 -6.58 14.04 2.30
CA ALA A 52 -7.61 13.06 1.98
C ALA A 52 -7.21 11.62 2.37
N GLU A 53 -5.95 11.24 2.12
CA GLU A 53 -5.36 9.94 2.41
C GLU A 53 -3.96 10.11 3.06
N PRO A 54 -3.88 10.22 4.40
CA PRO A 54 -2.63 10.45 5.11
C PRO A 54 -1.63 9.30 5.05
N THR A 55 -2.07 8.07 4.78
CA THR A 55 -1.15 6.91 4.73
C THR A 55 -0.55 6.69 3.33
N THR A 56 -0.94 7.53 2.35
CA THR A 56 -0.44 7.41 0.98
C THR A 56 1.09 7.54 0.91
N ARG A 57 1.67 6.83 -0.07
CA ARG A 57 3.12 6.73 -0.28
C ARG A 57 3.58 7.33 -1.61
N TYR A 58 2.63 7.70 -2.47
CA TYR A 58 2.90 8.05 -3.87
C TYR A 58 2.25 9.38 -4.24
N THR A 59 2.44 9.85 -5.48
CA THR A 59 1.55 10.78 -6.19
C THR A 59 0.46 10.02 -6.94
N VAL A 60 -0.56 10.71 -7.46
CA VAL A 60 -1.68 10.03 -8.16
C VAL A 60 -1.13 9.39 -9.43
N GLU A 61 -0.32 10.17 -10.14
CA GLU A 61 0.34 9.80 -11.38
C GLU A 61 1.26 8.58 -11.19
N ALA A 62 2.08 8.58 -10.12
CA ALA A 62 2.93 7.44 -9.80
C ALA A 62 2.11 6.18 -9.46
N LEU A 63 1.02 6.34 -8.70
CA LEU A 63 0.15 5.20 -8.37
C LEU A 63 -0.52 4.62 -9.62
N GLU A 64 -1.02 5.47 -10.53
CA GLU A 64 -1.62 5.04 -11.79
C GLU A 64 -0.64 4.26 -12.67
N LEU A 65 0.64 4.64 -12.69
CA LEU A 65 1.68 3.91 -13.42
C LEU A 65 1.95 2.55 -12.80
N LEU A 66 2.13 2.48 -11.48
CA LEU A 66 2.35 1.22 -10.75
C LEU A 66 1.18 0.24 -10.95
N GLU A 67 -0.07 0.74 -10.92
CA GLU A 67 -1.25 -0.07 -11.18
C GLU A 67 -1.28 -0.60 -12.62
N GLN A 68 -0.88 0.22 -13.60
CA GLN A 68 -0.78 -0.20 -15.00
C GLN A 68 0.31 -1.25 -15.20
N GLU A 69 1.47 -1.09 -14.58
CA GLU A 69 2.59 -2.04 -14.65
C GLU A 69 2.18 -3.38 -14.05
N HIS A 70 1.62 -3.36 -12.84
CA HIS A 70 1.13 -4.57 -12.18
C HIS A 70 0.02 -5.27 -12.98
N ALA A 71 -0.89 -4.51 -13.61
CA ALA A 71 -1.90 -5.09 -14.50
C ALA A 71 -1.28 -5.73 -15.76
N ARG A 72 -0.22 -5.13 -16.33
CA ARG A 72 0.53 -5.69 -17.47
C ARG A 72 1.25 -6.97 -17.06
N GLU A 73 1.91 -7.00 -15.91
CA GLU A 73 2.60 -8.19 -15.38
C GLU A 73 1.65 -9.36 -15.18
N GLN A 74 0.49 -9.10 -14.57
CA GLN A 74 -0.56 -10.12 -14.38
C GLN A 74 -1.09 -10.66 -15.71
N ALA A 75 -1.28 -9.79 -16.70
CA ALA A 75 -1.70 -10.20 -18.04
C ALA A 75 -0.62 -11.00 -18.78
N GLN A 76 0.66 -10.74 -18.49
CA GLN A 76 1.82 -11.42 -19.08
C GLN A 76 2.17 -12.75 -18.40
N GLY A 77 1.54 -13.08 -17.26
CA GLY A 77 1.72 -14.37 -16.60
C GLY A 77 3.15 -14.63 -16.12
N HIS A 78 3.88 -13.59 -15.73
CA HIS A 78 5.22 -13.75 -15.15
C HIS A 78 5.07 -14.49 -13.81
N ALA A 79 5.52 -15.74 -13.76
CA ALA A 79 5.65 -16.49 -12.51
C ALA A 79 6.59 -15.69 -11.58
N PRO A 80 6.28 -15.57 -10.28
CA PRO A 80 7.16 -14.86 -9.34
C PRO A 80 8.57 -15.47 -9.44
N ASP A 81 9.56 -14.60 -9.61
CA ASP A 81 10.97 -14.98 -9.62
C ASP A 81 11.29 -15.81 -8.36
N GLU A 82 11.88 -17.00 -8.55
CA GLU A 82 12.19 -17.98 -7.49
C GLU A 82 13.34 -17.52 -6.57
N THR A 83 13.45 -16.24 -6.24
CA THR A 83 14.56 -15.69 -5.46
C THR A 83 14.26 -15.39 -3.99
N ASP A 84 13.01 -15.56 -3.52
CA ASP A 84 12.67 -15.51 -2.08
C ASP A 84 12.66 -16.89 -1.38
N ALA A 85 13.28 -17.89 -2.01
CA ALA A 85 13.53 -19.20 -1.42
C ALA A 85 14.99 -19.37 -0.97
N TYR A 86 15.43 -18.58 0.03
CA TYR A 86 16.49 -18.99 0.94
C TYR A 86 16.44 -18.25 2.28
#